data_AF-A0A0V7Z8X6-F1
#
_entry.id   AF-A0A0V7Z8X6-F1
#
_cell.length_a   1.000
_cell.length_b   1.000
_cell.length_c   1.000
_cell.angle_alpha   90.00
_cell.angle_beta   90.00
_cell.angle_gamma   90.00
#
_symmetry.space_group_name_H-M   'P 1'
#
loop_
_entity.id
_entity.type
_entity.pdbx_description
1 polymer ?
#
loop_
_entity_poly.entity_id
_entity_poly.type
_entity_poly.pdbx_seq_one_letter_code
_entity_poly.pdbx_strand_id
1 'polypeptide(L)'
;MTTRPVHALLIALLALTVLARGALAAPAAPDLCRAVQAQGESFTVCTIDLRRQRLRLFWLQEDGRPYGALGTLAEKQGGRLGFAMNAGMYDKDQAPVGLYVEDGREMKRVSTADGPGNFHLKPNGIFWVKGDKAGVLDTGHYLRAKIRPDFATQSGPMLVIDGQIHPKISADGPSQKIRNGVGVQEDGRVAVFAISERPVTFGAFARLFRDDLGCRNALFLDGTVSSLYAPNLSRSDISRPLGPLVGAMAR
;
A
#
# COMPACT_ATOMS: atom_id res chain seq x y z
N MET A 1 -38.09 17.14 80.78
CA MET A 1 -36.96 16.22 81.05
C MET A 1 -37.43 14.81 80.74
N THR A 2 -36.57 13.99 80.11
CA THR A 2 -36.65 12.50 79.92
C THR A 2 -37.80 11.97 79.04
N THR A 3 -37.72 11.01 78.11
CA THR A 3 -36.70 10.07 77.56
C THR A 3 -37.30 9.41 76.28
N ARG A 4 -36.44 8.89 75.37
CA ARG A 4 -36.65 8.22 74.04
C ARG A 4 -37.47 6.87 74.11
N PRO A 5 -37.72 6.01 73.06
CA PRO A 5 -37.08 5.89 71.72
C PRO A 5 -37.89 5.23 70.52
N VAL A 6 -37.18 5.04 69.40
CA VAL A 6 -37.28 4.03 68.29
C VAL A 6 -38.35 4.14 67.17
N HIS A 7 -37.85 4.17 65.93
CA HIS A 7 -38.18 3.37 64.71
C HIS A 7 -38.07 4.28 63.46
N ALA A 8 -36.87 4.50 62.93
CA ALA A 8 -36.17 3.63 61.97
C ALA A 8 -36.98 3.39 60.68
N LEU A 9 -36.75 4.21 59.65
CA LEU A 9 -36.60 3.72 58.27
C LEU A 9 -35.92 4.80 57.40
N LEU A 10 -34.59 4.80 57.38
CA LEU A 10 -33.82 5.45 56.33
C LEU A 10 -33.86 4.52 55.10
N ILE A 11 -34.63 4.89 54.08
CA ILE A 11 -34.47 4.30 52.75
C ILE A 11 -33.41 5.14 52.03
N ALA A 12 -32.16 4.69 52.12
CA ALA A 12 -31.08 5.24 51.32
C ALA A 12 -31.23 4.73 49.87
N LEU A 13 -31.78 5.56 48.98
CA LEU A 13 -31.64 5.34 47.53
C LEU A 13 -30.17 5.65 47.16
N LEU A 14 -29.31 4.63 47.16
CA LEU A 14 -28.05 4.71 46.42
C LEU A 14 -28.39 4.66 44.92
N ALA A 15 -28.42 5.81 44.27
CA ALA A 15 -28.37 5.90 42.82
C ALA A 15 -26.99 5.45 42.35
N LEU A 16 -26.86 4.15 42.03
CA LEU A 16 -25.68 3.59 41.40
C LEU A 16 -25.65 4.02 39.94
N THR A 17 -25.08 5.19 39.67
CA THR A 17 -24.78 5.63 38.30
C THR A 17 -23.68 4.74 37.74
N VAL A 18 -24.06 3.65 37.09
CA VAL A 18 -23.18 2.84 36.25
C VAL A 18 -22.75 3.71 35.08
N LEU A 19 -21.59 4.36 35.18
CA LEU A 19 -20.90 4.91 34.03
C LEU A 19 -20.45 3.73 33.17
N ALA A 20 -21.31 3.30 32.25
CA ALA A 20 -20.92 2.44 31.14
C ALA A 20 -19.90 3.20 30.29
N ARG A 21 -18.62 3.06 30.62
CA ARG A 21 -17.52 3.38 29.71
C ARG A 21 -17.61 2.40 28.55
N GLY A 22 -18.40 2.74 27.54
CA GLY A 22 -18.36 2.05 26.26
C GLY A 22 -16.93 2.09 25.76
N ALA A 23 -16.26 0.94 25.75
CA ALA A 23 -14.98 0.81 25.06
C ALA A 23 -15.27 1.12 23.59
N LEU A 24 -14.84 2.29 23.12
CA LEU A 24 -14.86 2.62 21.71
C LEU A 24 -13.95 1.59 21.03
N ALA A 25 -14.55 0.56 20.44
CA ALA A 25 -13.83 -0.42 19.66
C ALA A 25 -13.07 0.33 18.57
N ALA A 26 -11.76 0.13 18.51
CA ALA A 26 -10.96 0.70 17.43
C ALA A 26 -11.57 0.24 16.08
N PRO A 27 -11.66 1.13 15.08
CA PRO A 27 -12.21 0.74 13.79
C PRO A 27 -11.39 -0.44 13.24
N ALA A 28 -12.10 -1.52 12.89
CA ALA A 28 -11.48 -2.71 12.32
C ALA A 28 -10.76 -2.38 11.01
N ALA A 29 -9.66 -3.09 10.76
CA ALA A 29 -8.95 -3.01 9.49
C ALA A 29 -9.91 -3.33 8.33
N PRO A 30 -9.89 -2.57 7.23
CA PRO A 30 -10.75 -2.85 6.09
C PRO A 30 -10.32 -4.15 5.37
N ASP A 31 -11.30 -4.92 4.89
CA ASP A 31 -11.06 -6.10 4.06
C ASP A 31 -10.73 -5.68 2.62
N LEU A 32 -9.44 -5.46 2.34
CA LEU A 32 -8.99 -4.91 1.06
C LEU A 32 -8.49 -5.96 0.08
N CYS A 33 -8.07 -7.12 0.57
CA CYS A 33 -7.34 -8.11 -0.21
C CYS A 33 -8.14 -9.40 -0.44
N ARG A 34 -7.98 -10.02 -1.62
CA ARG A 34 -8.59 -11.32 -1.95
C ARG A 34 -7.68 -12.16 -2.83
N ALA A 35 -7.87 -13.47 -2.79
CA ALA A 35 -7.25 -14.39 -3.74
C ALA A 35 -7.87 -14.23 -5.14
N VAL A 36 -7.04 -14.33 -6.17
CA VAL A 36 -7.40 -14.25 -7.59
C VAL A 36 -6.66 -15.33 -8.36
N GLN A 37 -7.37 -16.06 -9.21
CA GLN A 37 -6.78 -16.93 -10.21
C GLN A 37 -6.91 -16.24 -11.57
N ALA A 38 -5.80 -16.11 -12.29
CA ALA A 38 -5.78 -15.51 -13.62
C ALA A 38 -4.72 -16.22 -14.45
N GLN A 39 -5.07 -16.62 -15.68
CA GLN A 39 -4.13 -17.19 -16.64
C GLN A 39 -3.33 -18.39 -16.12
N GLY A 40 -3.94 -19.22 -15.28
CA GLY A 40 -3.30 -20.38 -14.66
C GLY A 40 -2.40 -20.08 -13.47
N GLU A 41 -2.32 -18.82 -13.03
CA GLU A 41 -1.51 -18.38 -11.90
C GLU A 41 -2.35 -17.80 -10.76
N SER A 42 -1.81 -17.88 -9.55
CA SER A 42 -2.44 -17.41 -8.32
C SER A 42 -1.83 -16.09 -7.84
N PHE A 43 -2.71 -15.16 -7.48
CA PHE A 43 -2.37 -13.83 -7.00
C PHE A 43 -3.17 -13.46 -5.75
N THR A 44 -2.62 -12.58 -4.93
CA THR A 44 -3.42 -11.77 -4.00
C THR A 44 -3.57 -10.37 -4.58
N VAL A 45 -4.81 -9.90 -4.66
CA VAL A 45 -5.15 -8.57 -5.17
C VAL A 45 -5.80 -7.75 -4.07
N CYS A 46 -5.28 -6.55 -3.83
CA CYS A 46 -5.78 -5.59 -2.86
C CYS A 46 -6.32 -4.35 -3.56
N THR A 47 -7.61 -4.06 -3.37
CA THR A 47 -8.31 -2.95 -4.05
C THR A 47 -8.60 -1.83 -3.06
N ILE A 48 -8.08 -0.63 -3.37
CA ILE A 48 -8.13 0.52 -2.47
C ILE A 48 -9.00 1.61 -3.11
N ASP A 49 -10.20 1.85 -2.56
CA ASP A 49 -11.05 2.97 -2.95
C ASP A 49 -10.61 4.21 -2.16
N LEU A 50 -9.99 5.17 -2.83
CA LEU A 50 -9.41 6.37 -2.20
C LEU A 50 -10.46 7.28 -1.57
N ARG A 51 -11.75 7.08 -1.81
CA ARG A 51 -12.84 7.76 -1.11
C ARG A 51 -13.15 7.15 0.26
N ARG A 52 -12.75 5.88 0.47
CA ARG A 52 -13.04 5.11 1.69
C ARG A 52 -11.78 4.83 2.51
N GLN A 53 -10.64 4.71 1.86
CA GLN A 53 -9.35 4.47 2.49
C GLN A 53 -8.38 5.64 2.27
N ARG A 54 -7.45 5.80 3.21
CA ARG A 54 -6.27 6.65 3.05
C ARG A 54 -5.10 5.76 2.64
N LEU A 55 -4.56 6.01 1.46
CA LEU A 55 -3.34 5.37 0.98
C LEU A 55 -2.15 6.29 1.29
N ARG A 56 -1.13 5.75 1.95
CA ARG A 56 0.07 6.50 2.37
C ARG A 56 1.33 5.74 1.98
N LEU A 57 2.43 6.48 1.84
CA LEU A 57 3.77 5.91 1.80
C LEU A 57 4.44 6.07 3.17
N PHE A 58 5.35 5.16 3.48
CA PHE A 58 6.14 5.16 4.70
C PHE A 58 7.57 4.77 4.35
N TRP A 59 8.54 5.62 4.70
CA TRP A 59 9.95 5.25 4.55
C TRP A 59 10.68 5.27 5.88
N LEU A 60 10.77 6.43 6.51
CA LEU A 60 11.50 6.62 7.76
C LEU A 60 10.55 6.73 8.95
N GLN A 61 11.00 6.21 10.08
CA GLN A 61 10.39 6.44 11.38
C GLN A 61 10.81 7.83 11.92
N GLU A 62 10.21 8.24 13.04
CA GLU A 62 10.50 9.52 13.71
C GLU A 62 11.98 9.69 14.09
N ASP A 63 12.69 8.59 14.35
CA ASP A 63 14.12 8.57 14.66
C ASP A 63 15.03 8.59 13.42
N GLY A 64 14.46 8.71 12.23
CA GLY A 64 15.16 8.74 10.96
C GLY A 64 15.61 7.38 10.43
N ARG A 65 15.31 6.27 11.13
CA ARG A 65 15.61 4.92 10.63
C ARG A 65 14.48 4.39 9.74
N PRO A 66 14.78 3.59 8.71
CA PRO A 66 13.74 2.96 7.90
C PRO A 66 12.79 2.11 8.75
N TYR A 67 11.52 1.99 8.33
CA TYR A 67 10.61 0.98 8.89
C TYR A 67 11.15 -0.43 8.69
N GLY A 68 11.67 -0.72 7.49
CA GLY A 68 12.40 -1.93 7.15
C GLY A 68 11.60 -3.23 7.08
N ALA A 69 10.39 -3.27 7.65
CA ALA A 69 9.54 -4.46 7.66
C ALA A 69 8.06 -4.08 7.76
N LEU A 70 7.20 -4.92 7.17
CA LEU A 70 5.74 -4.75 7.25
C LEU A 70 5.21 -4.94 8.67
N GLY A 71 5.80 -5.85 9.45
CA GLY A 71 5.47 -6.06 10.87
C GLY A 71 5.71 -4.81 11.71
N THR A 72 6.88 -4.16 11.56
CA THR A 72 7.18 -2.89 12.23
C THR A 72 6.17 -1.80 11.87
N LEU A 73 5.79 -1.71 10.60
CA LEU A 73 4.76 -0.76 10.16
C LEU A 73 3.39 -1.08 10.79
N ALA A 74 2.99 -2.36 10.79
CA ALA A 74 1.72 -2.81 11.36
C ALA A 74 1.65 -2.54 12.87
N GLU A 75 2.72 -2.79 13.62
CA GLU A 75 2.80 -2.46 15.05
C GLU A 75 2.64 -0.96 15.29
N LYS A 76 3.30 -0.12 14.48
CA LYS A 76 3.25 1.34 14.62
C LYS A 76 1.91 1.96 14.22
N GLN A 77 1.25 1.43 13.18
CA GLN A 77 -0.05 1.93 12.73
C GLN A 77 -1.24 1.28 13.47
N GLY A 78 -1.01 0.15 14.14
CA GLY A 78 -2.00 -0.61 14.87
C GLY A 78 -3.10 -1.21 13.98
N GLY A 79 -4.23 -1.56 14.58
CA GLY A 79 -5.36 -2.24 13.91
C GLY A 79 -6.06 -1.48 12.78
N ARG A 80 -5.58 -0.28 12.43
CA ARG A 80 -6.13 0.53 11.33
C ARG A 80 -5.56 0.13 9.97
N LEU A 81 -4.39 -0.51 9.94
CA LEU A 81 -3.70 -0.91 8.73
C LEU A 81 -4.40 -2.15 8.12
N GLY A 82 -5.10 -1.98 7.00
CA GLY A 82 -5.78 -3.07 6.30
C GLY A 82 -4.96 -3.67 5.15
N PHE A 83 -3.84 -3.06 4.83
CA PHE A 83 -2.98 -3.45 3.73
C PHE A 83 -1.61 -2.77 3.88
N ALA A 84 -0.53 -3.49 3.63
CA ALA A 84 0.76 -2.89 3.31
C ALA A 84 1.61 -3.78 2.39
N MET A 85 2.45 -3.14 1.58
CA MET A 85 3.46 -3.83 0.76
C MET A 85 4.70 -2.94 0.58
N ASN A 86 5.79 -3.52 0.09
CA ASN A 86 6.91 -2.73 -0.41
C ASN A 86 6.48 -1.87 -1.61
N ALA A 87 6.92 -0.62 -1.63
CA ALA A 87 6.62 0.37 -2.65
C ALA A 87 7.70 0.36 -3.75
N GLY A 88 8.16 1.53 -4.22
CA GLY A 88 9.16 1.62 -5.28
C GLY A 88 10.53 1.06 -4.88
N MET A 89 11.39 0.91 -5.89
CA MET A 89 12.73 0.35 -5.72
C MET A 89 13.62 1.18 -4.79
N TYR A 90 14.48 0.47 -4.08
CA TYR A 90 15.39 1.03 -3.08
C TYR A 90 16.82 0.47 -3.23
N ASP A 91 17.79 1.17 -2.67
CA ASP A 91 19.21 0.77 -2.66
C ASP A 91 19.58 -0.05 -1.41
N LYS A 92 20.86 -0.42 -1.27
CA LYS A 92 21.33 -1.24 -0.14
C LYS A 92 21.10 -0.60 1.25
N ASP A 93 20.91 0.72 1.30
CA ASP A 93 20.70 1.50 2.53
C ASP A 93 19.20 1.76 2.76
N GLN A 94 18.32 1.02 2.07
CA GLN A 94 16.87 1.12 2.14
C GLN A 94 16.31 2.46 1.63
N ALA A 95 17.13 3.26 0.94
CA ALA A 95 16.71 4.55 0.40
C ALA A 95 16.07 4.40 -0.99
N PRO A 96 15.03 5.18 -1.32
CA PRO A 96 14.41 5.15 -2.65
C PRO A 96 15.44 5.49 -3.74
N VAL A 97 15.44 4.70 -4.81
CA VAL A 97 16.33 4.92 -5.98
C VAL A 97 15.90 6.15 -6.79
N GLY A 98 14.59 6.40 -6.85
CA GLY A 98 13.99 7.49 -7.61
C GLY A 98 13.05 8.35 -6.77
N LEU A 99 12.11 9.05 -7.42
CA LEU A 99 11.18 9.96 -6.74
C LEU A 99 10.56 9.31 -5.50
N TYR A 100 10.58 10.03 -4.40
CA TYR A 100 9.83 9.71 -3.19
C TYR A 100 9.23 10.99 -2.61
N VAL A 101 7.90 11.00 -2.49
CA VAL A 101 7.12 12.07 -1.86
C VAL A 101 6.28 11.46 -0.75
N GLU A 102 6.34 12.05 0.43
CA GLU A 102 5.56 11.64 1.61
C GLU A 102 4.94 12.88 2.26
N ASP A 103 3.63 12.85 2.49
CA ASP A 103 2.83 13.96 3.03
C ASP A 103 3.11 15.30 2.31
N GLY A 104 3.23 15.25 0.98
CA GLY A 104 3.48 16.40 0.11
C GLY A 104 4.93 16.89 0.06
N ARG A 105 5.85 16.28 0.83
CA ARG A 105 7.27 16.62 0.85
C ARG A 105 8.08 15.69 -0.05
N GLU A 106 8.76 16.26 -1.04
CA GLU A 106 9.73 15.53 -1.85
C GLU A 106 10.98 15.25 -1.01
N MET A 107 11.24 13.97 -0.72
CA MET A 107 12.41 13.53 0.04
C MET A 107 13.51 12.96 -0.88
N LYS A 108 13.14 12.54 -2.09
CA LYS A 108 14.06 12.10 -3.13
C LYS A 108 13.55 12.57 -4.49
N ARG A 109 14.46 13.10 -5.32
CA ARG A 109 14.14 13.61 -6.66
C ARG A 109 13.84 12.47 -7.64
N VAL A 110 13.08 12.78 -8.69
CA VAL A 110 12.92 11.91 -9.86
C VAL A 110 14.28 11.52 -10.42
N SER A 111 14.48 10.22 -10.67
CA SER A 111 15.63 9.72 -11.41
C SER A 111 15.27 9.44 -12.86
N THR A 112 15.96 10.10 -13.78
CA THR A 112 15.89 9.86 -15.23
C THR A 112 17.10 9.11 -15.75
N ALA A 113 18.03 8.73 -14.87
CA ALA A 113 19.25 8.03 -15.26
C ALA A 113 18.94 6.73 -16.01
N ASP A 114 19.88 6.35 -16.86
CA ASP A 114 19.99 5.02 -17.45
C ASP A 114 20.92 4.16 -16.60
N GLY A 115 20.77 2.85 -16.73
CA GLY A 115 21.52 1.90 -15.92
C GLY A 115 21.04 0.46 -16.10
N PRO A 116 21.60 -0.47 -15.33
CA PRO A 116 21.18 -1.87 -15.37
C PRO A 116 19.94 -2.13 -14.51
N GLY A 117 19.25 -3.24 -14.80
CA GLY A 117 18.17 -3.74 -13.95
C GLY A 117 16.81 -3.08 -14.21
N ASN A 118 15.80 -3.57 -13.49
CA ASN A 118 14.39 -3.28 -13.76
C ASN A 118 14.04 -1.79 -13.66
N PHE A 119 14.62 -1.05 -12.69
CA PHE A 119 14.39 0.39 -12.55
C PHE A 119 14.68 1.18 -13.83
N HIS A 120 15.68 0.73 -14.58
CA HIS A 120 16.18 1.39 -15.78
C HIS A 120 15.58 0.79 -17.07
N LEU A 121 14.70 -0.21 -16.98
CA LEU A 121 13.96 -0.73 -18.13
C LEU A 121 12.88 0.28 -18.54
N LYS A 122 13.27 1.25 -19.37
CA LYS A 122 12.40 2.37 -19.78
C LYS A 122 11.29 1.93 -20.76
N PRO A 123 10.08 2.52 -20.66
CA PRO A 123 9.67 3.47 -19.63
C PRO A 123 9.51 2.83 -18.24
N ASN A 124 10.15 3.46 -17.26
CA ASN A 124 9.85 3.31 -15.85
C ASN A 124 8.79 4.36 -15.46
N GLY A 125 8.22 4.27 -14.27
CA GLY A 125 7.05 5.07 -13.94
C GLY A 125 6.96 5.52 -12.49
N ILE A 126 5.97 6.37 -12.25
CA ILE A 126 5.68 6.96 -10.96
C ILE A 126 4.23 6.67 -10.63
N PHE A 127 4.03 5.98 -9.51
CA PHE A 127 2.73 5.90 -8.87
C PHE A 127 2.59 7.13 -7.95
N TRP A 128 1.48 7.84 -8.07
CA TRP A 128 1.20 9.04 -7.29
C TRP A 128 -0.22 9.03 -6.73
N VAL A 129 -0.42 9.73 -5.61
CA VAL A 129 -1.70 9.93 -4.94
C VAL A 129 -1.86 11.41 -4.62
N LYS A 130 -3.03 11.98 -4.91
CA LYS A 130 -3.44 13.34 -4.56
C LYS A 130 -4.91 13.35 -4.12
N GLY A 131 -5.17 13.58 -2.84
CA GLY A 131 -6.52 13.59 -2.28
C GLY A 131 -7.22 12.23 -2.42
N ASP A 132 -8.24 12.17 -3.27
CA ASP A 132 -9.02 10.96 -3.60
C ASP A 132 -8.73 10.42 -5.01
N LYS A 133 -7.61 10.88 -5.61
CA LYS A 133 -7.12 10.45 -6.92
C LYS A 133 -5.74 9.82 -6.81
N ALA A 134 -5.48 8.85 -7.65
CA ALA A 134 -4.16 8.31 -7.92
C ALA A 134 -3.96 8.16 -9.42
N GLY A 135 -2.72 7.89 -9.80
CA GLY A 135 -2.36 7.54 -11.16
C GLY A 135 -1.01 6.85 -11.23
N VAL A 136 -0.78 6.20 -12.36
CA VAL A 136 0.54 5.75 -12.79
C VAL A 136 0.86 6.47 -14.09
N LEU A 137 2.00 7.12 -14.15
CA LEU A 137 2.51 7.78 -15.35
C LEU A 137 3.93 7.28 -15.63
N ASP A 138 4.33 7.27 -16.90
CA ASP A 138 5.76 7.17 -17.20
C ASP A 138 6.47 8.41 -16.65
N THR A 139 7.76 8.24 -16.35
CA THR A 139 8.56 9.30 -15.74
C THR A 139 8.55 10.60 -16.55
N GLY A 140 8.54 10.51 -17.89
CA GLY A 140 8.53 11.69 -18.75
C GLY A 140 7.19 12.43 -18.72
N HIS A 141 6.07 11.71 -18.76
CA HIS A 141 4.74 12.32 -18.65
C HIS A 141 4.52 12.93 -17.27
N TYR A 142 4.96 12.24 -16.20
CA TYR A 142 4.87 12.76 -14.85
C TYR A 142 5.56 14.14 -14.71
N LEU A 143 6.78 14.27 -15.23
CA LEU A 143 7.55 15.53 -15.20
C LEU A 143 6.84 16.66 -15.94
N ARG A 144 6.14 16.36 -17.05
CA ARG A 144 5.36 17.37 -17.80
C ARG A 144 4.03 17.71 -17.15
N ALA A 145 3.42 16.77 -16.44
CA ALA A 145 2.12 16.94 -15.79
C ALA A 145 2.18 17.90 -14.58
N LYS A 146 3.38 18.16 -14.02
CA LYS A 146 3.59 19.07 -12.87
C LYS A 146 2.67 18.78 -11.67
N ILE A 147 2.39 17.50 -11.43
CA ILE A 147 1.57 17.04 -10.32
C ILE A 147 2.28 17.39 -9.01
N ARG A 148 1.52 17.89 -8.03
CA ARG A 148 1.98 18.11 -6.64
C ARG A 148 1.33 17.05 -5.74
N PRO A 149 1.83 15.80 -5.77
CA PRO A 149 1.17 14.70 -5.08
C PRO A 149 1.32 14.83 -3.57
N ASP A 150 0.41 14.19 -2.84
CA ASP A 150 0.57 13.98 -1.40
C ASP A 150 1.55 12.81 -1.17
N PHE A 151 1.50 11.79 -2.04
CA PHE A 151 2.41 10.67 -2.03
C PHE A 151 2.85 10.30 -3.44
N ALA A 152 4.12 9.97 -3.64
CA ALA A 152 4.59 9.41 -4.90
C ALA A 152 5.81 8.52 -4.70
N THR A 153 5.89 7.46 -5.49
CA THR A 153 7.04 6.55 -5.52
C THR A 153 7.39 6.22 -6.97
N GLN A 154 8.67 6.28 -7.30
CA GLN A 154 9.17 5.86 -8.61
C GLN A 154 9.61 4.40 -8.55
N SER A 155 9.32 3.66 -9.62
CA SER A 155 9.79 2.29 -9.80
C SER A 155 9.87 1.96 -11.30
N GLY A 156 10.25 0.74 -11.65
CA GLY A 156 10.26 0.33 -13.05
C GLY A 156 10.48 -1.17 -13.24
N PRO A 157 10.02 -1.73 -14.37
CA PRO A 157 9.37 -1.04 -15.49
C PRO A 157 7.90 -0.68 -15.22
N MET A 158 7.32 0.19 -16.05
CA MET A 158 5.86 0.13 -16.22
C MET A 158 5.47 -1.22 -16.81
N LEU A 159 4.39 -1.82 -16.30
CA LEU A 159 3.84 -3.09 -16.78
C LEU A 159 2.90 -2.86 -17.96
N VAL A 160 2.01 -1.88 -17.81
CA VAL A 160 1.00 -1.49 -18.80
C VAL A 160 1.07 0.02 -18.97
N ILE A 161 1.03 0.48 -20.22
CA ILE A 161 1.12 1.89 -20.62
C ILE A 161 -0.02 2.14 -21.60
N ASP A 162 -0.98 2.97 -21.20
CA ASP A 162 -2.16 3.33 -22.00
C ASP A 162 -2.92 2.11 -22.58
N GLY A 163 -2.99 1.04 -21.81
CA GLY A 163 -3.65 -0.23 -22.17
C GLY A 163 -2.79 -1.21 -22.95
N GLN A 164 -1.53 -0.86 -23.26
CA GLN A 164 -0.59 -1.76 -23.93
C GLN A 164 0.44 -2.30 -22.94
N ILE A 165 0.81 -3.58 -23.08
CA ILE A 165 1.92 -4.14 -22.32
C ILE A 165 3.21 -3.46 -22.76
N HIS A 166 4.07 -3.18 -21.78
CA HIS A 166 5.37 -2.57 -22.03
C HIS A 166 6.15 -3.29 -23.14
N PRO A 167 6.69 -2.57 -24.15
CA PRO A 167 7.19 -3.18 -25.39
C PRO A 167 8.42 -4.07 -25.19
N LYS A 168 9.16 -3.89 -24.09
CA LYS A 168 10.32 -4.72 -23.73
C LYS A 168 9.96 -5.91 -22.83
N ILE A 169 8.71 -6.06 -22.43
CA ILE A 169 8.24 -7.24 -21.69
C ILE A 169 7.85 -8.30 -22.71
N SER A 170 8.58 -9.42 -22.71
CA SER A 170 8.19 -10.60 -23.46
C SER A 170 7.01 -11.32 -22.80
N ALA A 171 6.15 -11.90 -23.62
CA ALA A 171 4.95 -12.60 -23.16
C ALA A 171 5.26 -13.71 -22.14
N ASP A 172 6.26 -14.54 -22.45
CA ASP A 172 6.71 -15.67 -21.63
C ASP A 172 8.23 -15.59 -21.38
N GLY A 173 8.68 -14.41 -20.96
CA GLY A 173 10.10 -14.18 -20.70
C GLY A 173 10.71 -15.13 -19.67
N PRO A 174 12.02 -15.42 -19.76
CA PRO A 174 12.67 -16.42 -18.92
C PRO A 174 12.75 -16.04 -17.43
N SER A 175 12.54 -14.76 -17.10
CA SER A 175 12.59 -14.29 -15.70
C SER A 175 11.28 -14.61 -14.98
N GLN A 176 11.33 -15.56 -14.05
CA GLN A 176 10.24 -15.86 -13.13
C GLN A 176 10.61 -15.45 -11.70
N LYS A 177 9.78 -14.61 -11.08
CA LYS A 177 9.97 -14.14 -9.69
C LYS A 177 8.62 -13.94 -9.03
N ILE A 178 8.59 -13.91 -7.70
CA ILE A 178 7.48 -13.28 -7.00
C ILE A 178 7.49 -11.80 -7.38
N ARG A 179 6.34 -11.26 -7.77
CA ARG A 179 6.22 -9.90 -8.28
C ARG A 179 5.09 -9.18 -7.56
N ASN A 180 5.31 -7.92 -7.23
CA ASN A 180 4.24 -7.01 -6.84
C ASN A 180 4.18 -5.78 -7.75
N GLY A 181 3.02 -5.14 -7.77
CA GLY A 181 2.74 -4.03 -8.66
C GLY A 181 1.53 -3.23 -8.22
N VAL A 182 1.35 -2.08 -8.84
CA VAL A 182 0.19 -1.22 -8.67
C VAL A 182 -0.34 -0.77 -10.01
N GLY A 183 -1.64 -0.89 -10.20
CA GLY A 183 -2.40 -0.31 -11.28
C GLY A 183 -3.44 0.67 -10.75
N VAL A 184 -3.99 1.48 -11.63
CA VAL A 184 -5.06 2.42 -11.29
C VAL A 184 -6.19 2.27 -12.30
N GLN A 185 -7.42 2.20 -11.81
CA GLN A 185 -8.62 2.16 -12.66
C GLN A 185 -8.84 3.50 -13.36
N GLU A 186 -9.60 3.50 -14.45
CA GLU A 186 -9.70 4.64 -15.38
C GLU A 186 -10.13 5.96 -14.73
N ASP A 187 -10.97 5.94 -13.70
CA ASP A 187 -11.41 7.14 -13.01
C ASP A 187 -10.38 7.70 -12.01
N GLY A 188 -9.27 7.00 -11.76
CA GLY A 188 -8.22 7.39 -10.83
C GLY A 188 -8.61 7.25 -9.35
N ARG A 189 -9.79 6.75 -9.01
CA ARG A 189 -10.27 6.67 -7.61
C ARG A 189 -9.91 5.35 -6.93
N VAL A 190 -9.58 4.34 -7.72
CA VAL A 190 -9.25 3.00 -7.24
C VAL A 190 -7.83 2.64 -7.63
N ALA A 191 -6.98 2.45 -6.62
CA ALA A 191 -5.66 1.85 -6.79
C ALA A 191 -5.76 0.33 -6.54
N VAL A 192 -5.21 -0.47 -7.46
CA VAL A 192 -5.23 -1.93 -7.39
C VAL A 192 -3.80 -2.40 -7.23
N PHE A 193 -3.52 -3.03 -6.10
CA PHE A 193 -2.23 -3.64 -5.82
C PHE A 193 -2.34 -5.15 -6.01
N ALA A 194 -1.27 -5.77 -6.50
CA ALA A 194 -1.23 -7.22 -6.66
C ALA A 194 0.14 -7.76 -6.26
N ILE A 195 0.14 -9.01 -5.79
CA ILE A 195 1.33 -9.83 -5.57
C ILE A 195 1.07 -11.24 -6.11
N SER A 196 2.06 -11.86 -6.75
CA SER A 196 1.96 -13.27 -7.17
C SER A 196 2.26 -14.22 -6.01
N GLU A 197 1.55 -15.33 -5.91
CA GLU A 197 1.79 -16.34 -4.85
C GLU A 197 2.94 -17.30 -5.20
N ARG A 198 3.30 -17.36 -6.49
CA ARG A 198 4.41 -18.14 -7.03
C ARG A 198 5.22 -17.30 -8.02
N PRO A 199 6.44 -17.72 -8.38
CA PRO A 199 7.21 -17.05 -9.41
C PRO A 199 6.46 -17.00 -10.74
N VAL A 200 6.30 -15.81 -11.31
CA VAL A 200 5.64 -15.58 -12.60
C VAL A 200 6.52 -14.75 -13.53
N THR A 201 6.27 -14.84 -14.83
CA THR A 201 6.93 -13.99 -15.83
C THR A 201 6.45 -12.54 -15.72
N PHE A 202 7.25 -11.59 -16.23
CA PHE A 202 6.77 -10.20 -16.36
C PHE A 202 5.53 -10.09 -17.25
N GLY A 203 5.47 -10.89 -18.33
CA GLY A 203 4.34 -10.89 -19.25
C GLY A 203 3.05 -11.38 -18.60
N ALA A 204 3.10 -12.49 -17.85
CA ALA A 204 1.95 -12.97 -17.08
C ALA A 204 1.46 -11.91 -16.07
N PHE A 205 2.40 -11.28 -15.34
CA PHE A 205 2.05 -10.25 -14.38
C PHE A 205 1.50 -8.97 -15.03
N ALA A 206 2.02 -8.56 -16.20
CA ALA A 206 1.48 -7.42 -16.95
C ALA A 206 0.07 -7.71 -17.50
N ARG A 207 -0.17 -8.94 -18.00
CA ARG A 207 -1.50 -9.36 -18.46
C ARG A 207 -2.52 -9.40 -17.32
N LEU A 208 -2.14 -9.81 -16.10
CA LEU A 208 -3.03 -9.67 -14.93
C LEU A 208 -3.56 -8.24 -14.81
N PHE A 209 -2.68 -7.24 -14.83
CA PHE A 209 -3.11 -5.84 -14.71
C PHE A 209 -3.98 -5.39 -15.87
N ARG A 210 -3.59 -5.70 -17.11
CA ARG A 210 -4.28 -5.23 -18.31
C ARG A 210 -5.63 -5.95 -18.51
N ASP A 211 -5.61 -7.27 -18.50
CA ASP A 211 -6.70 -8.13 -18.98
C ASP A 211 -7.68 -8.45 -17.85
N ASP A 212 -7.17 -8.79 -16.65
CA ASP A 212 -8.00 -9.27 -15.54
C ASP A 212 -8.40 -8.15 -14.55
N LEU A 213 -7.55 -7.14 -14.37
CA LEU A 213 -7.78 -6.03 -13.44
C LEU A 213 -8.18 -4.71 -14.11
N GLY A 214 -8.22 -4.67 -15.44
CA GLY A 214 -8.68 -3.52 -16.23
C GLY A 214 -7.85 -2.25 -16.04
N CYS A 215 -6.58 -2.37 -15.66
CA CYS A 215 -5.69 -1.23 -15.42
C CYS A 215 -5.04 -0.79 -16.74
N ARG A 216 -5.36 0.43 -17.19
CA ARG A 216 -4.73 1.03 -18.39
C ARG A 216 -3.28 1.42 -18.15
N ASN A 217 -2.93 1.77 -16.91
CA ASN A 217 -1.56 2.04 -16.51
C ASN A 217 -1.24 1.24 -15.24
N ALA A 218 -0.11 0.54 -15.25
CA ALA A 218 0.36 -0.26 -14.12
C ALA A 218 1.88 -0.22 -14.02
N LEU A 219 2.38 -0.27 -12.79
CA LEU A 219 3.77 -0.11 -12.42
C LEU A 219 4.26 -1.33 -11.65
N PHE A 220 5.38 -1.89 -12.07
CA PHE A 220 6.10 -2.86 -11.26
C PHE A 220 6.77 -2.15 -10.08
N LEU A 221 6.57 -2.67 -8.88
CA LEU A 221 7.16 -2.13 -7.66
C LEU A 221 8.57 -2.73 -7.46
N ASP A 222 9.03 -2.92 -6.22
CA ASP A 222 10.36 -3.50 -6.02
C ASP A 222 10.45 -4.98 -6.48
N GLY A 223 11.57 -5.30 -7.14
CA GLY A 223 11.88 -6.63 -7.68
C GLY A 223 13.02 -7.36 -7.00
N THR A 224 13.59 -6.78 -5.93
CA THR A 224 14.52 -7.46 -5.03
C THR A 224 13.75 -8.36 -4.06
N VAL A 225 12.62 -7.85 -3.58
CA VAL A 225 11.71 -8.51 -2.66
C VAL A 225 10.27 -8.05 -2.95
N SER A 226 9.32 -8.98 -2.86
CA SER A 226 7.89 -8.65 -2.85
C SER A 226 7.27 -9.26 -1.59
N SER A 227 6.56 -8.45 -0.81
CA SER A 227 5.95 -8.84 0.46
C SER A 227 4.58 -8.18 0.63
N LEU A 228 3.68 -8.86 1.32
CA LEU A 228 2.34 -8.37 1.63
C LEU A 228 1.99 -8.54 3.11
N TYR A 229 1.32 -7.52 3.65
CA TYR A 229 0.57 -7.56 4.89
C TYR A 229 -0.91 -7.34 4.55
N ALA A 230 -1.74 -8.33 4.86
CA ALA A 230 -3.16 -8.37 4.59
C ALA A 230 -3.86 -9.09 5.76
N PRO A 231 -4.27 -8.37 6.81
CA PRO A 231 -4.80 -8.98 8.03
C PRO A 231 -6.11 -9.72 7.80
N ASN A 232 -6.92 -9.29 6.82
CA ASN A 232 -8.15 -9.98 6.44
C ASN A 232 -7.92 -11.36 5.80
N LEU A 233 -6.70 -11.64 5.37
CA LEU A 233 -6.25 -12.95 4.87
C LEU A 233 -5.33 -13.64 5.87
N SER A 234 -5.21 -13.14 7.10
CA SER A 234 -4.25 -13.61 8.12
C SER A 234 -2.80 -13.68 7.61
N ARG A 235 -2.41 -12.74 6.72
CA ARG A 235 -1.11 -12.73 6.05
C ARG A 235 -0.23 -11.60 6.55
N SER A 236 0.99 -11.93 6.94
CA SER A 236 2.06 -10.98 7.25
C SER A 236 3.39 -11.57 6.82
N ASP A 237 3.86 -11.21 5.64
CA ASP A 237 5.10 -11.75 5.10
C ASP A 237 6.32 -11.23 5.86
N ILE A 238 7.21 -12.14 6.24
CA ILE A 238 8.54 -11.82 6.79
C ILE A 238 9.53 -11.88 5.63
N SER A 239 10.35 -10.85 5.48
CA SER A 239 11.33 -10.78 4.39
C SER A 239 12.61 -10.06 4.79
N ARG A 240 13.55 -9.99 3.84
CA ARG A 240 14.74 -9.15 3.98
C ARG A 240 14.32 -7.68 4.21
N PRO A 241 15.21 -6.85 4.77
CA PRO A 241 14.93 -5.45 5.01
C PRO A 241 14.39 -4.75 3.75
N LEU A 242 13.20 -4.18 3.88
CA LEU A 242 12.46 -3.48 2.84
C LEU A 242 12.82 -1.99 2.81
N GLY A 243 12.74 -1.37 1.65
CA GLY A 243 12.84 0.09 1.52
C GLY A 243 11.52 0.78 1.84
N PRO A 244 11.10 1.76 1.01
CA PRO A 244 9.81 2.40 1.14
C PRO A 244 8.65 1.40 1.09
N LEU A 245 7.63 1.67 1.88
CA LEU A 245 6.40 0.89 2.01
C LEU A 245 5.20 1.74 1.55
N VAL A 246 4.15 1.07 1.13
CA VAL A 246 2.83 1.65 0.87
C VAL A 246 1.81 0.92 1.72
N GLY A 247 0.88 1.65 2.32
CA GLY A 247 -0.15 1.07 3.17
C GLY A 247 -1.47 1.82 3.10
N ALA A 248 -2.56 1.10 3.37
CA ALA A 248 -3.91 1.64 3.34
C ALA A 248 -4.64 1.41 4.67
N MET A 249 -5.38 2.43 5.10
CA MET A 249 -6.15 2.45 6.34
C MET A 249 -7.55 2.99 6.09
N ALA A 250 -8.51 2.64 6.95
CA ALA A 250 -9.83 3.28 6.94
C ALA A 250 -9.68 4.81 7.17
N ARG A 251 -10.53 5.59 6.48
CA ARG A 251 -10.51 7.06 6.54
C ARG A 251 -10.89 7.64 7.89
#